data_AF-A0A2K9BJY8-F1
#
_entry.id   AF-A0A2K9BJY8-F1
#
_cell.length_a   1.000
_cell.length_b   1.000
_cell.length_c   1.000
_cell.angle_alpha   90.00
_cell.angle_beta   90.00
_cell.angle_gamma   90.00
#
_symmetry.space_group_name_H-M   'P 1'
#
loop_
_entity.id
_entity.type
_entity.pdbx_description
1 polymer ?
#
loop_
_entity_poly.entity_id
_entity_poly.type
_entity_poly.pdbx_seq_one_letter_code
_entity_poly.pdbx_strand_id
1 'polypeptide(L)'
;MKYKAIKKQEDRYYINEYQFFYVDKEEMKARMSEIQFPAIVMDTEFFNRSHESYDYDEKAFPRLYDEEQKDLVYVLQYSFAKNFKEIHNRQNSKAIKSMTIKRSFKDSEYSFEAQYDSTVKSFINMCINKNIKTLVFAGKENDARILKSWINKNKALLNNKRSDLFVINHKTKEYDVNAFDIYNVLSQNMSFSNFDKQGSQFYEPKNLKPGKKGENTLALPSLKKFFDYMQTIYPNNQFEEEEDIYNLCVSALRFFSYKESNFKDYLKWNKDVKRAKTHCYNDVLKLLYLIDFLYVFMFYDDSENKYIKK
;
A
#
# COMPACT_ATOMS: atom_id res chain seq x y z
N MET A 1 -2.57 -7.18 -17.79
CA MET A 1 -2.28 -5.84 -18.38
C MET A 1 -2.45 -5.87 -19.88
N LYS A 2 -3.22 -4.94 -20.45
CA LYS A 2 -3.32 -4.74 -21.90
C LYS A 2 -2.47 -3.52 -22.31
N TYR A 3 -1.50 -3.76 -23.19
CA TYR A 3 -0.61 -2.72 -23.73
C TYR A 3 -1.18 -2.13 -25.02
N LYS A 4 -0.66 -0.96 -25.43
CA LYS A 4 -1.06 -0.24 -26.66
C LYS A 4 -2.57 0.06 -26.72
N ALA A 5 -3.16 0.40 -25.59
CA ALA A 5 -4.60 0.66 -25.46
C ALA A 5 -4.94 2.17 -25.48
N ILE A 6 -3.97 3.04 -25.22
CA ILE A 6 -4.19 4.49 -25.09
C ILE A 6 -3.88 5.18 -26.41
N LYS A 7 -4.76 6.07 -26.88
CA LYS A 7 -4.47 6.97 -28.01
C LYS A 7 -4.13 8.36 -27.49
N LYS A 8 -3.05 8.96 -28.01
CA LYS A 8 -2.76 10.37 -27.75
C LYS A 8 -3.40 11.24 -28.82
N GLN A 9 -4.06 12.31 -28.41
CA GLN A 9 -4.52 13.39 -29.28
C GLN A 9 -4.25 14.71 -28.56
N GLU A 10 -3.40 15.55 -29.14
CA GLU A 10 -2.91 16.78 -28.48
C GLU A 10 -2.38 16.45 -27.07
N ASP A 11 -2.90 17.11 -26.03
CA ASP A 11 -2.48 16.91 -24.63
C ASP A 11 -3.26 15.80 -23.90
N ARG A 12 -4.19 15.12 -24.58
CA ARG A 12 -5.08 14.11 -23.98
C ARG A 12 -4.65 12.70 -24.31
N TYR A 13 -4.76 11.84 -23.30
CA TYR A 13 -4.55 10.39 -23.39
C TYR A 13 -5.89 9.68 -23.26
N TYR A 14 -6.43 9.22 -24.39
CA TYR A 14 -7.72 8.54 -24.50
C TYR A 14 -7.60 7.04 -24.26
N ILE A 15 -8.36 6.52 -23.30
CA ILE A 15 -8.52 5.08 -23.05
C ILE A 15 -9.63 4.51 -23.96
N ASN A 16 -10.68 5.30 -24.16
CA ASN A 16 -11.77 5.10 -25.14
C ASN A 16 -12.36 6.47 -25.52
N GLU A 17 -13.53 6.50 -26.16
CA GLU A 17 -14.16 7.75 -26.60
C GLU A 17 -14.66 8.65 -25.45
N TYR A 18 -14.94 8.09 -24.28
CA TYR A 18 -15.44 8.81 -23.11
C TYR A 18 -14.37 9.07 -22.03
N GLN A 19 -13.45 8.11 -21.88
CA GLN A 19 -12.41 8.11 -20.86
C GLN A 19 -11.10 8.65 -21.41
N PHE A 20 -10.65 9.77 -20.84
CA PHE A 20 -9.35 10.36 -21.14
C PHE A 20 -8.72 10.98 -19.89
N PHE A 21 -7.41 11.18 -19.94
CA PHE A 21 -6.69 11.85 -18.87
C PHE A 21 -5.60 12.77 -19.41
N TYR A 22 -5.21 13.74 -18.59
CA TYR A 22 -4.03 14.58 -18.76
C TYR A 22 -2.95 14.16 -17.78
N VAL A 23 -1.70 14.40 -18.16
CA VAL A 23 -0.53 14.16 -17.31
C VAL A 23 0.32 15.43 -17.28
N ASP A 24 0.63 15.91 -16.08
CA ASP A 24 1.70 16.88 -15.89
C ASP A 24 3.04 16.16 -15.71
N LYS A 25 3.74 15.90 -16.82
CA LYS A 25 4.98 15.09 -16.81
C LYS A 25 6.09 15.73 -15.96
N GLU A 26 6.24 17.05 -16.03
CA GLU A 26 7.29 17.78 -15.30
C GLU A 26 7.03 17.76 -13.79
N GLU A 27 5.83 18.12 -13.35
CA GLU A 27 5.51 18.11 -11.92
C GLU A 27 5.48 16.67 -11.37
N MET A 28 5.02 15.70 -12.17
CA MET A 28 5.07 14.27 -11.79
C MET A 28 6.51 13.81 -11.58
N LYS A 29 7.44 14.20 -12.46
CA LYS A 29 8.87 13.87 -12.36
C LYS A 29 9.50 14.53 -11.14
N ALA A 30 9.20 15.80 -10.88
CA ALA A 30 9.65 16.51 -9.69
C ALA A 30 9.18 15.79 -8.42
N ARG A 31 7.88 15.47 -8.33
CA ARG A 31 7.31 14.79 -7.17
C ARG A 31 7.87 13.38 -6.96
N MET A 32 7.97 12.59 -8.03
CA MET A 32 8.49 11.22 -7.96
C MET A 32 10.00 11.19 -7.62
N SER A 33 10.73 12.28 -7.86
CA SER A 33 12.15 12.39 -7.48
C SER A 33 12.38 12.48 -5.96
N GLU A 34 11.34 12.76 -5.17
CA GLU A 34 11.39 12.72 -3.70
C GLU A 34 11.59 11.29 -3.16
N ILE A 35 11.28 10.26 -3.96
CA ILE A 35 11.54 8.87 -3.59
C ILE A 35 13.05 8.61 -3.69
N GLN A 36 13.69 8.50 -2.55
CA GLN A 36 15.10 8.16 -2.46
C GLN A 36 15.27 6.63 -2.45
N PHE A 37 16.12 6.12 -3.34
CA PHE A 37 16.42 4.70 -3.42
C PHE A 37 17.71 4.32 -2.67
N PRO A 38 17.84 3.09 -2.15
CA PRO A 38 16.86 1.98 -2.18
C PRO A 38 15.57 2.27 -1.40
N ALA A 39 14.43 1.85 -1.95
CA ALA A 39 13.11 2.09 -1.38
C ALA A 39 12.37 0.77 -1.12
N ILE A 40 11.38 0.82 -0.23
CA ILE A 40 10.39 -0.24 -0.06
C ILE A 40 9.03 0.30 -0.48
N VAL A 41 8.35 -0.43 -1.37
CA VAL A 41 6.93 -0.26 -1.65
C VAL A 41 6.17 -1.25 -0.78
N MET A 42 5.26 -0.80 0.09
CA MET A 42 4.65 -1.67 1.07
C MET A 42 3.23 -1.27 1.47
N ASP A 43 2.58 -2.22 2.14
CA ASP A 43 1.27 -2.10 2.74
C ASP A 43 1.22 -2.99 4.00
N THR A 44 0.31 -2.69 4.93
CA THR A 44 0.14 -3.46 6.17
C THR A 44 -1.32 -3.73 6.50
N GLU A 45 -1.56 -4.89 7.11
CA GLU A 45 -2.81 -5.18 7.81
C GLU A 45 -2.55 -5.19 9.30
N PHE A 46 -3.40 -4.49 10.05
CA PHE A 46 -3.23 -4.28 11.48
C PHE A 46 -4.55 -4.33 12.25
N PHE A 47 -4.45 -4.65 13.53
CA PHE A 47 -5.54 -4.55 14.49
C PHE A 47 -5.57 -3.18 15.12
N ASN A 48 -6.76 -2.72 15.47
CA ASN A 48 -6.97 -1.53 16.28
C ASN A 48 -8.32 -1.66 17.00
N ARG A 49 -8.65 -0.63 17.80
CA ARG A 49 -9.90 -0.60 18.58
C ARG A 49 -11.18 -0.81 17.77
N SER A 50 -11.24 -0.38 16.51
CA SER A 50 -12.47 -0.59 15.73
C SER A 50 -12.73 -2.05 15.39
N HIS A 51 -11.73 -2.94 15.50
CA HIS A 51 -11.90 -4.37 15.22
C HIS A 51 -12.38 -5.18 16.44
N GLU A 52 -12.59 -4.53 17.60
CA GLU A 52 -13.36 -5.10 18.71
C GLU A 52 -14.84 -5.12 18.32
N SER A 53 -15.35 -6.27 17.84
CA SER A 53 -16.78 -6.46 17.60
C SER A 53 -17.59 -6.34 18.90
N TYR A 54 -18.89 -6.03 18.81
CA TYR A 54 -19.80 -5.96 19.97
C TYR A 54 -19.77 -7.20 20.89
N ASP A 55 -19.48 -8.39 20.33
CA ASP A 55 -19.37 -9.65 21.07
C ASP A 55 -17.96 -9.92 21.65
N TYR A 56 -17.11 -8.90 21.77
CA TYR A 56 -15.76 -9.04 22.31
C TYR A 56 -15.81 -9.23 23.83
N ASP A 57 -15.63 -10.47 24.29
CA ASP A 57 -15.46 -10.82 25.70
C ASP A 57 -13.99 -10.81 26.11
N GLU A 58 -13.52 -9.75 26.77
CA GLU A 58 -12.13 -9.63 27.23
C GLU A 58 -11.62 -10.85 28.04
N LYS A 59 -12.51 -11.62 28.69
CA LYS A 59 -12.14 -12.84 29.43
C LYS A 59 -11.84 -14.01 28.49
N ALA A 60 -12.51 -14.10 27.35
CA ALA A 60 -12.28 -15.11 26.33
C ALA A 60 -11.26 -14.65 25.27
N PHE A 61 -11.16 -13.34 25.04
CA PHE A 61 -10.32 -12.69 24.05
C PHE A 61 -9.46 -11.62 24.73
N PRO A 62 -8.24 -11.97 25.18
CA PRO A 62 -7.33 -10.96 25.70
C PRO A 62 -7.03 -9.90 24.64
N ARG A 63 -7.06 -8.63 25.05
CA ARG A 63 -6.59 -7.52 24.22
C ARG A 63 -5.13 -7.73 23.86
N LEU A 64 -4.82 -7.58 22.58
CA LEU A 64 -3.43 -7.60 22.09
C LEU A 64 -2.80 -6.21 22.15
N TYR A 65 -3.60 -5.15 22.14
CA TYR A 65 -3.17 -3.75 22.11
C TYR A 65 -3.58 -2.99 23.37
N ASP A 66 -2.91 -1.86 23.58
CA ASP A 66 -3.15 -0.93 24.68
C ASP A 66 -3.21 0.52 24.15
N GLU A 67 -3.35 1.49 25.06
CA GLU A 67 -3.40 2.91 24.72
C GLU A 67 -2.08 3.45 24.12
N GLU A 68 -0.96 2.76 24.32
CA GLU A 68 0.36 3.12 23.75
C GLU A 68 0.65 2.38 22.42
N GLN A 69 -0.04 1.28 22.15
CA GLN A 69 0.12 0.37 21.01
C GLN A 69 -1.19 0.18 20.25
N LYS A 70 -1.85 1.28 19.87
CA LYS A 70 -3.21 1.25 19.31
C LYS A 70 -3.35 0.49 17.99
N ASP A 71 -2.26 0.31 17.26
CA ASP A 71 -2.23 -0.36 15.96
C ASP A 71 -1.15 -1.46 15.96
N LEU A 72 -1.56 -2.71 15.70
CA LEU A 72 -0.69 -3.88 15.71
C LEU A 72 -0.69 -4.61 14.39
N VAL A 73 0.41 -4.50 13.64
CA VAL A 73 0.56 -5.15 12.33
C VAL A 73 0.73 -6.66 12.50
N TYR A 74 -0.10 -7.43 11.80
CA TYR A 74 0.02 -8.89 11.75
C TYR A 74 0.41 -9.40 10.36
N VAL A 75 0.20 -8.60 9.32
CA VAL A 75 0.70 -8.83 7.96
C VAL A 75 1.37 -7.58 7.44
N LEU A 76 2.57 -7.73 6.89
CA LEU A 76 3.28 -6.71 6.14
C LEU A 76 3.68 -7.30 4.80
N GLN A 77 3.22 -6.69 3.71
CA GLN A 77 3.61 -7.02 2.35
C GLN A 77 4.50 -5.92 1.82
N TYR A 78 5.60 -6.29 1.15
CA TYR A 78 6.58 -5.30 0.73
C TYR A 78 7.40 -5.74 -0.47
N SER A 79 7.88 -4.78 -1.24
CA SER A 79 8.79 -5.00 -2.34
C SER A 79 9.92 -3.99 -2.32
N PHE A 80 11.15 -4.47 -2.39
CA PHE A 80 12.33 -3.62 -2.52
C PHE A 80 12.45 -3.06 -3.92
N ALA A 81 13.04 -1.89 -4.08
CA ALA A 81 13.47 -1.39 -5.38
C ALA A 81 14.77 -0.59 -5.23
N LYS A 82 15.68 -0.70 -6.19
CA LYS A 82 16.91 0.13 -6.28
C LYS A 82 16.72 1.37 -7.13
N ASN A 83 15.70 1.40 -7.98
CA ASN A 83 15.28 2.54 -8.80
C ASN A 83 13.96 2.19 -9.52
N PHE A 84 13.33 3.17 -10.16
CA PHE A 84 12.12 2.95 -10.96
C PHE A 84 12.32 2.00 -12.15
N LYS A 85 13.50 2.05 -12.81
CA LYS A 85 13.82 1.17 -13.94
C LYS A 85 13.80 -0.31 -13.53
N GLU A 86 14.16 -0.65 -12.29
CA GLU A 86 14.03 -2.01 -11.75
C GLU A 86 12.57 -2.44 -11.65
N ILE A 87 11.69 -1.57 -11.12
CA ILE A 87 10.24 -1.84 -11.01
C ILE A 87 9.63 -2.07 -12.38
N HIS A 88 10.06 -1.30 -13.38
CA HIS A 88 9.60 -1.41 -14.77
C HIS A 88 9.99 -2.73 -15.44
N ASN A 89 11.23 -3.20 -15.24
CA ASN A 89 11.79 -4.31 -15.98
C ASN A 89 11.52 -5.69 -15.37
N ARG A 90 11.14 -5.77 -14.09
CA ARG A 90 10.98 -7.04 -13.37
C ARG A 90 9.54 -7.55 -13.37
N GLN A 91 9.38 -8.80 -12.96
CA GLN A 91 8.05 -9.37 -12.66
C GLN A 91 7.59 -8.93 -11.26
N ASN A 92 6.84 -7.83 -11.18
CA ASN A 92 6.43 -7.23 -9.90
C ASN A 92 5.66 -8.19 -8.98
N SER A 93 4.83 -9.07 -9.53
CA SER A 93 4.12 -10.10 -8.74
C SER A 93 5.05 -11.06 -7.98
N LYS A 94 6.26 -11.31 -8.50
CA LYS A 94 7.25 -12.18 -7.84
C LYS A 94 8.19 -11.44 -6.90
N ALA A 95 8.16 -10.10 -6.92
CA ALA A 95 9.07 -9.26 -6.14
C ALA A 95 8.50 -8.87 -4.76
N ILE A 96 7.24 -9.21 -4.48
CA ILE A 96 6.59 -8.94 -3.20
C ILE A 96 6.94 -10.05 -2.21
N LYS A 97 7.36 -9.65 -1.03
CA LYS A 97 7.70 -10.48 0.11
C LYS A 97 6.74 -10.19 1.25
N SER A 98 6.64 -11.15 2.16
CA SER A 98 5.68 -11.12 3.25
C SER A 98 6.38 -11.33 4.59
N MET A 99 6.07 -10.49 5.57
CA MET A 99 6.35 -10.70 6.99
C MET A 99 5.00 -10.85 7.70
N THR A 100 4.80 -11.96 8.41
CA THR A 100 3.52 -12.26 9.07
C THR A 100 3.77 -12.94 10.39
N ILE A 101 2.95 -12.62 11.38
CA ILE A 101 2.87 -13.39 12.61
C ILE A 101 2.30 -14.78 12.27
N LYS A 102 2.90 -15.83 12.83
CA LYS A 102 2.55 -17.22 12.56
C LYS A 102 2.00 -17.86 13.81
N ARG A 103 0.88 -18.58 13.68
CA ARG A 103 0.33 -19.34 14.79
C ARG A 103 -0.01 -20.75 14.32
N SER A 104 0.44 -21.75 15.09
CA SER A 104 0.07 -23.15 14.88
C SER A 104 -1.15 -23.51 15.74
N PHE A 105 -1.87 -24.56 15.35
CA PHE A 105 -3.15 -24.94 15.97
C PHE A 105 -3.06 -25.24 17.48
N LYS A 106 -1.94 -25.83 17.93
CA LYS A 106 -1.71 -26.24 19.33
C LYS A 106 -0.30 -25.87 19.76
N ASP A 107 0.01 -24.58 19.67
CA ASP A 107 1.30 -24.04 20.09
C ASP A 107 1.18 -23.50 21.52
N SER A 108 1.61 -24.31 22.51
CA SER A 108 1.57 -23.91 23.92
C SER A 108 2.51 -22.75 24.24
N GLU A 109 3.55 -22.59 23.42
CA GLU A 109 4.57 -21.55 23.56
C GLU A 109 4.26 -20.30 22.74
N TYR A 110 3.10 -20.25 22.08
CA TYR A 110 2.71 -19.11 21.27
C TYR A 110 2.54 -17.85 22.14
N SER A 111 3.32 -16.82 21.79
CA SER A 111 3.16 -15.46 22.30
C SER A 111 3.06 -14.49 21.11
N PHE A 112 1.91 -13.82 20.99
CA PHE A 112 1.72 -12.78 19.98
C PHE A 112 2.77 -11.68 20.13
N GLU A 113 2.97 -11.20 21.35
CA GLU A 113 3.91 -10.11 21.67
C GLU A 113 5.34 -10.46 21.26
N ALA A 114 5.80 -11.68 21.57
CA ALA A 114 7.15 -12.13 21.20
C ALA A 114 7.32 -12.20 19.67
N GLN A 115 6.29 -12.68 18.96
CA GLN A 115 6.33 -12.72 17.49
C GLN A 115 6.23 -11.35 16.85
N TYR A 116 5.43 -10.45 17.43
CA TYR A 116 5.31 -9.08 16.98
C TYR A 116 6.63 -8.34 17.15
N ASP A 117 7.24 -8.38 18.33
CA ASP A 117 8.55 -7.77 18.60
C ASP A 117 9.64 -8.33 17.66
N SER A 118 9.67 -9.65 17.45
CA SER A 118 10.55 -10.29 16.48
C SER A 118 10.35 -9.77 15.06
N THR A 119 9.09 -9.59 14.63
CA THR A 119 8.74 -9.04 13.32
C THR A 119 9.20 -7.59 13.17
N VAL A 120 8.92 -6.76 14.17
CA VAL A 120 9.33 -5.35 14.21
C VAL A 120 10.85 -5.21 14.11
N LYS A 121 11.59 -5.93 14.97
CA LYS A 121 13.06 -5.91 14.97
C LYS A 121 13.62 -6.42 13.64
N SER A 122 13.03 -7.47 13.08
CA SER A 122 13.43 -8.00 11.78
C SER A 122 13.25 -6.98 10.66
N PHE A 123 12.10 -6.29 10.63
CA PHE A 123 11.82 -5.25 9.63
C PHE A 123 12.77 -4.06 9.75
N ILE A 124 13.01 -3.55 10.97
CA ILE A 124 13.93 -2.43 11.20
C ILE A 124 15.36 -2.82 10.79
N ASN A 125 15.86 -3.97 11.25
CA ASN A 125 17.20 -4.45 10.89
C ASN A 125 17.34 -4.66 9.38
N MET A 126 16.31 -5.18 8.72
CA MET A 126 16.27 -5.32 7.26
C MET A 126 16.38 -3.94 6.57
N CYS A 127 15.66 -2.94 7.05
CA CYS A 127 15.73 -1.57 6.52
C CYS A 127 17.13 -0.98 6.68
N ILE A 128 17.73 -1.13 7.87
CA ILE A 128 19.09 -0.66 8.16
C ILE A 128 20.12 -1.38 7.27
N ASN A 129 20.09 -2.71 7.24
CA ASN A 129 21.08 -3.52 6.51
C ASN A 129 21.02 -3.31 5.00
N LYS A 130 19.84 -2.98 4.46
CA LYS A 130 19.67 -2.69 3.03
C LYS A 130 19.82 -1.20 2.70
N ASN A 131 20.12 -0.37 3.69
CA ASN A 131 20.21 1.08 3.56
C ASN A 131 18.98 1.67 2.85
N ILE A 132 17.79 1.25 3.28
CA ILE A 132 16.53 1.78 2.75
C ILE A 132 16.45 3.25 3.12
N LYS A 133 16.01 4.08 2.18
CA LYS A 133 15.93 5.53 2.33
C LYS A 133 14.49 6.04 2.35
N THR A 134 13.58 5.39 1.64
CA THR A 134 12.19 5.81 1.54
C THR A 134 11.25 4.60 1.60
N LEU A 135 10.12 4.78 2.28
CA LEU A 135 8.98 3.87 2.22
C LEU A 135 7.88 4.50 1.37
N VAL A 136 7.27 3.72 0.49
CA VAL A 136 6.26 4.18 -0.46
C VAL A 136 4.95 3.48 -0.15
N PHE A 137 3.91 4.27 0.08
CA PHE A 137 2.57 3.84 0.48
C PHE A 137 1.49 4.40 -0.46
N ALA A 138 0.28 3.86 -0.33
CA ALA A 138 -0.94 4.40 -0.89
C ALA A 138 -1.89 4.85 0.23
N GLY A 139 -1.69 6.08 0.72
CA GLY A 139 -2.31 6.57 1.96
C GLY A 139 -1.43 6.30 3.18
N LYS A 140 -0.40 7.13 3.38
CA LYS A 140 0.70 6.80 4.31
C LYS A 140 0.42 7.00 5.81
N GLU A 141 -0.70 7.62 6.20
CA GLU A 141 -0.86 8.20 7.55
C GLU A 141 -0.74 7.16 8.68
N ASN A 142 -1.45 6.04 8.57
CA ASN A 142 -1.44 4.99 9.59
C ASN A 142 -0.09 4.25 9.60
N ASP A 143 0.39 3.78 8.45
CA ASP A 143 1.63 3.03 8.35
C ASP A 143 2.85 3.84 8.82
N ALA A 144 2.94 5.12 8.42
CA ALA A 144 4.03 5.99 8.86
C ALA A 144 4.00 6.20 10.39
N ARG A 145 2.80 6.32 10.98
CA ARG A 145 2.63 6.41 12.44
C ARG A 145 3.06 5.13 13.14
N ILE A 146 2.65 3.97 12.65
CA ILE A 146 3.03 2.65 13.17
C ILE A 146 4.55 2.51 13.15
N LEU A 147 5.18 2.78 12.01
CA LEU A 147 6.63 2.64 11.84
C LEU A 147 7.42 3.65 12.67
N LYS A 148 6.90 4.87 12.84
CA LYS A 148 7.44 5.85 13.79
C LYS A 148 7.44 5.28 15.21
N SER A 149 6.34 4.65 15.64
CA SER A 149 6.27 4.00 16.95
C SER A 149 7.31 2.88 17.07
N TRP A 150 7.43 2.02 16.06
CA TRP A 150 8.38 0.91 16.03
C TRP A 150 9.83 1.36 16.24
N ILE A 151 10.29 2.35 15.47
CA ILE A 151 11.67 2.81 15.58
C ILE A 151 11.94 3.55 16.89
N ASN A 152 10.96 4.31 17.41
CA ASN A 152 11.14 5.02 18.68
C ASN A 152 11.14 4.08 19.90
N LYS A 153 10.50 2.91 19.81
CA LYS A 153 10.62 1.84 20.82
C LYS A 153 11.92 1.05 20.69
N ASN A 154 12.55 1.06 19.50
CA ASN A 154 13.74 0.28 19.17
C ASN A 154 14.95 1.14 18.78
N LYS A 155 15.09 2.35 19.37
CA LYS A 155 16.18 3.30 19.02
C LYS A 155 17.57 2.69 19.10
N ALA A 156 17.77 1.76 20.03
CA ALA A 156 19.04 1.03 20.21
C ALA A 156 19.49 0.30 18.93
N LEU A 157 18.57 -0.14 18.06
CA LEU A 157 18.93 -0.81 16.80
C LEU A 157 19.71 0.09 15.84
N LEU A 158 19.58 1.42 15.96
CA LEU A 158 20.31 2.36 15.12
C LEU A 158 21.76 2.50 15.57
N ASN A 159 22.15 2.23 16.83
CA ASN A 159 23.55 2.24 17.30
C ASN A 159 24.40 3.42 16.76
N ASN A 160 23.86 4.65 16.76
CA ASN A 160 24.49 5.85 16.19
C ASN A 160 24.74 5.84 14.67
N LYS A 161 24.20 4.86 13.93
CA LYS A 161 24.21 4.85 12.47
C LYS A 161 23.30 5.94 11.94
N ARG A 162 23.79 6.70 10.96
CA ARG A 162 22.97 7.61 10.17
C ARG A 162 22.01 6.79 9.30
N SER A 163 20.74 7.19 9.26
CA SER A 163 19.72 6.60 8.40
C SER A 163 19.00 7.71 7.64
N ASP A 164 18.86 7.55 6.33
CA ASP A 164 18.03 8.45 5.51
C ASP A 164 16.53 8.11 5.67
N LEU A 165 16.21 6.87 6.06
CA LEU A 165 14.85 6.43 6.36
C LEU A 165 14.38 6.90 7.74
N PHE A 166 15.18 6.65 8.78
CA PHE A 166 14.85 7.01 10.16
C PHE A 166 15.56 8.31 10.53
N VAL A 167 14.87 9.43 10.37
CA VAL A 167 15.44 10.77 10.52
C VAL A 167 15.15 11.29 11.91
N ILE A 168 16.19 11.65 12.66
CA ILE A 168 16.00 12.20 14.01
C ILE A 168 15.48 13.65 13.94
N ASN A 169 14.40 13.91 14.66
CA ASN A 169 13.92 15.27 14.90
C ASN A 169 14.76 15.89 16.01
N HIS A 170 15.56 16.91 15.67
CA HIS A 170 16.50 17.51 16.64
C HIS A 170 15.82 18.22 17.81
N LYS A 171 14.53 18.61 17.68
CA LYS A 171 13.74 19.24 18.75
C LYS A 171 13.19 18.21 19.72
N THR A 172 12.52 17.16 19.22
CA THR A 172 11.85 16.16 20.08
C THR A 172 12.75 14.99 20.48
N LYS A 173 13.89 14.78 19.80
CA LYS A 173 14.76 13.59 19.92
C LYS A 173 14.04 12.28 19.59
N GLU A 174 12.95 12.36 18.84
CA GLU A 174 12.27 11.22 18.26
C GLU A 174 12.67 11.03 16.81
N TYR A 175 12.60 9.79 16.33
CA TYR A 175 12.75 9.50 14.92
C TYR A 175 11.43 9.71 14.19
N ASP A 176 11.50 10.35 13.04
CA ASP A 176 10.48 10.33 12.00
C ASP A 176 10.88 9.34 10.91
N VAL A 177 9.92 9.01 10.03
CA VAL A 177 10.12 8.05 8.93
C VAL A 177 9.98 8.78 7.61
N ASN A 178 10.98 8.64 6.73
CA ASN A 178 10.91 9.14 5.37
C ASN A 178 9.93 8.28 4.55
N ALA A 179 8.68 8.76 4.47
CA ALA A 179 7.58 8.08 3.82
C ALA A 179 6.97 8.94 2.70
N PHE A 180 6.82 8.34 1.53
CA PHE A 180 6.21 8.92 0.34
C PHE A 180 4.81 8.35 0.12
N ASP A 181 3.86 9.21 -0.22
CA ASP A 181 2.47 8.84 -0.50
C ASP A 181 2.15 9.05 -1.98
N ILE A 182 1.88 7.95 -2.69
CA ILE A 182 1.60 7.98 -4.13
C ILE A 182 0.29 8.71 -4.46
N TYR A 183 -0.65 8.81 -3.51
CA TYR A 183 -1.93 9.49 -3.74
C TYR A 183 -1.76 10.97 -4.04
N ASN A 184 -0.69 11.57 -3.54
CA ASN A 184 -0.34 12.93 -3.91
C ASN A 184 -0.04 13.03 -5.40
N VAL A 185 0.68 12.07 -5.98
CA VAL A 185 1.00 12.08 -7.42
C VAL A 185 -0.26 11.88 -8.26
N LEU A 186 -1.08 10.88 -7.90
CA LEU A 186 -2.31 10.58 -8.60
C LEU A 186 -3.31 11.75 -8.57
N SER A 187 -3.49 12.38 -7.41
CA SER A 187 -4.47 13.46 -7.23
C SER A 187 -4.00 14.83 -7.72
N GLN A 188 -2.69 15.04 -7.85
CA GLN A 188 -2.14 16.35 -8.17
C GLN A 188 -1.50 16.45 -9.55
N ASN A 189 -1.07 15.34 -10.15
CA ASN A 189 -0.34 15.34 -11.42
C ASN A 189 -1.10 14.67 -12.57
N MET A 190 -2.26 14.08 -12.28
CA MET A 190 -3.15 13.52 -13.27
C MET A 190 -4.54 14.14 -13.15
N SER A 191 -5.24 14.23 -14.28
CA SER A 191 -6.60 14.77 -14.32
C SER A 191 -7.41 13.96 -15.31
N PHE A 192 -8.54 13.40 -14.85
CA PHE A 192 -9.30 12.39 -15.59
C PHE A 192 -10.66 12.95 -15.99
N SER A 193 -11.22 12.50 -17.12
CA SER A 193 -12.63 12.80 -17.44
C SER A 193 -13.56 12.11 -16.44
N ASN A 194 -14.75 12.68 -16.19
CA ASN A 194 -15.74 12.07 -15.28
C ASN A 194 -16.67 11.05 -15.95
N PHE A 195 -16.17 10.30 -16.92
CA PHE A 195 -16.98 9.31 -17.62
C PHE A 195 -16.40 7.92 -17.41
N ASP A 196 -17.28 6.93 -17.35
CA ASP A 196 -16.91 5.53 -17.42
C ASP A 196 -16.77 5.08 -18.88
N LYS A 197 -16.49 3.79 -19.09
CA LYS A 197 -16.33 3.20 -20.43
C LYS A 197 -17.62 3.21 -21.27
N GLN A 198 -18.79 3.45 -20.65
CA GLN A 198 -20.10 3.57 -21.31
C GLN A 198 -20.51 5.02 -21.56
N GLY A 199 -19.72 6.01 -21.13
CA GLY A 199 -20.08 7.43 -21.20
C GLY A 199 -21.04 7.88 -20.09
N SER A 200 -21.31 7.02 -19.11
CA SER A 200 -22.03 7.41 -17.91
C SER A 200 -21.08 8.09 -16.92
N GLN A 201 -21.64 8.84 -15.97
CA GLN A 201 -20.85 9.53 -14.96
C GLN A 201 -20.07 8.52 -14.11
N PHE A 202 -18.74 8.59 -14.13
CA PHE A 202 -17.88 7.65 -13.39
C PHE A 202 -18.06 7.78 -11.87
N TYR A 203 -18.17 9.02 -11.38
CA TYR A 203 -18.41 9.28 -9.97
C TYR A 203 -19.09 10.63 -9.74
N GLU A 204 -19.79 10.79 -8.61
CA GLU A 204 -20.41 12.06 -8.26
C GLU A 204 -19.37 13.17 -8.05
N PRO A 205 -19.39 14.27 -8.83
CA PRO A 205 -18.39 15.33 -8.75
C PRO A 205 -18.26 15.94 -7.35
N LYS A 206 -19.36 16.11 -6.62
CA LYS A 206 -19.38 16.67 -5.26
C LYS A 206 -18.49 15.90 -4.26
N ASN A 207 -18.20 14.64 -4.55
CA ASN A 207 -17.41 13.76 -3.69
C ASN A 207 -15.94 13.65 -4.16
N LEU A 208 -15.54 14.42 -5.18
CA LEU A 208 -14.19 14.42 -5.73
C LEU A 208 -13.66 15.85 -5.88
N LYS A 209 -12.34 15.98 -5.76
CA LYS A 209 -11.67 17.24 -6.06
C LYS A 209 -11.56 17.39 -7.59
N PRO A 210 -11.66 18.62 -8.13
CA PRO A 210 -11.40 18.86 -9.54
C PRO A 210 -9.95 18.49 -9.88
N GLY A 211 -9.74 18.06 -11.13
CA GLY A 211 -8.41 17.88 -11.68
C GLY A 211 -7.69 19.23 -11.83
N LYS A 212 -6.36 19.21 -11.87
CA LYS A 212 -5.55 20.42 -12.09
C LYS A 212 -5.44 20.83 -13.56
N LYS A 213 -5.77 19.93 -14.51
CA LYS A 213 -5.69 20.19 -15.95
C LYS A 213 -6.97 19.78 -16.68
N GLY A 214 -7.33 20.57 -17.69
CA GLY A 214 -8.52 20.37 -18.51
C GLY A 214 -9.82 20.75 -17.82
N GLU A 215 -10.80 21.17 -18.61
CA GLU A 215 -12.13 21.52 -18.10
C GLU A 215 -12.89 20.26 -17.66
N ASN A 216 -13.66 20.38 -16.58
CA ASN A 216 -14.53 19.31 -16.04
C ASN A 216 -13.82 17.98 -15.76
N THR A 217 -12.54 18.03 -15.41
CA THR A 217 -11.77 16.85 -14.99
C THR A 217 -11.80 16.68 -13.48
N LEU A 218 -11.45 15.47 -13.03
CA LEU A 218 -11.37 15.08 -11.64
C LEU A 218 -10.00 14.54 -11.27
N ALA A 219 -9.66 14.70 -9.99
CA ALA A 219 -8.53 14.04 -9.36
C ALA A 219 -8.99 12.69 -8.77
N LEU A 220 -8.25 11.62 -9.07
CA LEU A 220 -8.51 10.32 -8.45
C LEU A 220 -7.79 10.24 -7.09
N PRO A 221 -8.51 10.02 -5.97
CA PRO A 221 -7.97 10.08 -4.63
C PRO A 221 -7.40 8.75 -4.12
N SER A 222 -7.59 7.63 -4.84
CA SER A 222 -7.19 6.31 -4.34
C SER A 222 -6.81 5.32 -5.44
N LEU A 223 -6.09 4.25 -5.06
CA LEU A 223 -5.70 3.16 -5.97
C LEU A 223 -6.96 2.51 -6.55
N LYS A 224 -7.95 2.20 -5.71
CA LYS A 224 -9.21 1.59 -6.15
C LYS A 224 -9.84 2.39 -7.29
N LYS A 225 -10.01 3.72 -7.14
CA LYS A 225 -10.62 4.55 -8.18
C LYS A 225 -9.74 4.63 -9.44
N PHE A 226 -8.42 4.62 -9.32
CA PHE A 226 -7.52 4.53 -10.47
C PHE A 226 -7.71 3.22 -11.24
N PHE A 227 -7.69 2.07 -10.57
CA PHE A 227 -7.86 0.78 -11.24
C PHE A 227 -9.28 0.59 -11.80
N ASP A 228 -10.31 1.09 -11.11
CA ASP A 228 -11.69 1.14 -11.60
C ASP A 228 -11.81 1.99 -12.89
N TYR A 229 -11.10 3.11 -12.96
CA TYR A 229 -11.07 3.96 -14.16
C TYR A 229 -10.28 3.30 -15.31
N MET A 230 -9.19 2.60 -14.98
CA MET A 230 -8.23 2.04 -15.92
C MET A 230 -8.51 0.57 -16.30
N GLN A 231 -9.74 0.09 -16.15
CA GLN A 231 -10.13 -1.32 -16.39
C GLN A 231 -9.75 -1.88 -17.77
N THR A 232 -9.73 -1.03 -18.79
CA THR A 232 -9.28 -1.44 -20.15
C THR A 232 -7.82 -1.91 -20.14
N ILE A 233 -6.98 -1.31 -19.30
CA ILE A 233 -5.55 -1.62 -19.17
C ILE A 233 -5.33 -2.68 -18.09
N TYR A 234 -6.06 -2.58 -16.98
CA TYR A 234 -5.99 -3.46 -15.82
C TYR A 234 -7.37 -4.13 -15.58
N PRO A 235 -7.66 -5.27 -16.23
CA PRO A 235 -8.95 -5.93 -16.08
C PRO A 235 -9.23 -6.36 -14.63
N ASN A 236 -10.50 -6.27 -14.20
CA ASN A 236 -10.93 -6.50 -12.81
C ASN A 236 -10.55 -7.86 -12.24
N ASN A 237 -10.56 -8.91 -13.06
CA ASN A 237 -10.24 -10.27 -12.64
C ASN A 237 -8.81 -10.43 -12.09
N GLN A 238 -7.96 -9.41 -12.21
CA GLN A 238 -6.60 -9.41 -11.69
C GLN A 238 -6.54 -9.13 -10.16
N PHE A 239 -7.57 -8.51 -9.56
CA PHE A 239 -7.55 -8.08 -8.16
C PHE A 239 -8.89 -8.29 -7.43
N GLU A 240 -9.70 -9.25 -7.87
CA GLU A 240 -10.99 -9.53 -7.23
C GLU A 240 -10.79 -9.98 -5.77
N GLU A 241 -11.45 -9.26 -4.86
CA GLU A 241 -11.48 -9.50 -3.42
C GLU A 241 -12.95 -9.68 -3.04
N GLU A 242 -13.33 -10.90 -2.65
CA GLU A 242 -14.73 -11.25 -2.34
C GLU A 242 -15.19 -10.77 -0.96
N GLU A 243 -14.25 -10.59 -0.04
CA GLU A 243 -14.51 -10.32 1.37
C GLU A 243 -13.92 -8.98 1.80
N ASP A 244 -14.70 -8.24 2.58
CA ASP A 244 -14.33 -6.94 3.14
C ASP A 244 -13.16 -7.08 4.14
N ILE A 245 -12.11 -6.29 3.95
CA ILE A 245 -10.87 -6.37 4.72
C ILE A 245 -11.10 -6.15 6.22
N TYR A 246 -12.05 -5.30 6.59
CA TYR A 246 -12.42 -5.08 7.98
C TYR A 246 -12.87 -6.37 8.68
N ASN A 247 -13.73 -7.17 8.03
CA ASN A 247 -14.18 -8.45 8.58
C ASN A 247 -13.04 -9.47 8.69
N LEU A 248 -12.11 -9.44 7.74
CA LEU A 248 -10.91 -10.29 7.80
C LEU A 248 -10.02 -9.89 8.98
N CYS A 249 -9.85 -8.59 9.25
CA CYS A 249 -9.10 -8.08 10.41
C CYS A 249 -9.77 -8.46 11.75
N VAL A 250 -11.11 -8.41 11.84
CA VAL A 250 -11.85 -8.90 13.02
C VAL A 250 -11.60 -10.40 13.24
N SER A 251 -11.66 -11.20 12.18
CA SER A 251 -11.38 -12.64 12.24
C SER A 251 -9.92 -12.93 12.65
N ALA A 252 -8.98 -12.17 12.10
CA ALA A 252 -7.57 -12.26 12.43
C ALA A 252 -7.28 -11.84 13.88
N LEU A 253 -7.94 -10.80 14.42
CA LEU A 253 -7.79 -10.42 15.83
C LEU A 253 -8.16 -11.60 16.73
N ARG A 254 -9.31 -12.25 16.47
CA ARG A 254 -9.70 -13.48 17.18
C ARG A 254 -8.63 -14.56 17.02
N PHE A 255 -8.17 -14.80 15.79
CA PHE A 255 -7.13 -15.79 15.51
C PHE A 255 -5.86 -15.60 16.32
N PHE A 256 -5.44 -14.37 16.61
CA PHE A 256 -4.20 -14.12 17.35
C PHE A 256 -4.41 -13.92 18.85
N SER A 257 -5.62 -13.55 19.30
CA SER A 257 -5.97 -13.38 20.72
C SER A 257 -6.25 -14.68 21.46
N TYR A 258 -6.87 -15.69 20.83
CA TYR A 258 -7.25 -16.92 21.56
C TYR A 258 -6.02 -17.61 22.17
N LYS A 259 -6.12 -18.16 23.38
CA LYS A 259 -5.07 -19.09 23.87
C LYS A 259 -5.24 -20.47 23.28
N GLU A 260 -6.48 -20.94 23.22
CA GLU A 260 -6.86 -22.22 22.62
C GLU A 260 -8.08 -22.04 21.72
N SER A 261 -8.10 -22.75 20.60
CA SER A 261 -9.23 -22.76 19.65
C SER A 261 -9.51 -24.20 19.26
N ASN A 262 -10.75 -24.52 18.87
CA ASN A 262 -11.01 -25.83 18.25
C ASN A 262 -10.49 -25.83 16.80
N PHE A 263 -10.32 -27.02 16.23
CA PHE A 263 -9.66 -27.17 14.92
C PHE A 263 -10.45 -26.51 13.79
N LYS A 264 -11.77 -26.53 13.88
CA LYS A 264 -12.65 -25.94 12.86
C LYS A 264 -12.51 -24.43 12.82
N ASP A 265 -12.50 -23.78 13.99
CA ASP A 265 -12.33 -22.35 14.11
C ASP A 265 -10.92 -21.91 13.70
N TYR A 266 -9.89 -22.67 14.11
CA TYR A 266 -8.52 -22.46 13.63
C TYR A 266 -8.42 -22.47 12.10
N LEU A 267 -9.00 -23.49 11.44
CA LEU A 267 -8.97 -23.59 9.99
C LEU A 267 -9.69 -22.41 9.31
N LYS A 268 -10.84 -22.01 9.84
CA LYS A 268 -11.61 -20.86 9.35
C LYS A 268 -10.80 -19.58 9.47
N TRP A 269 -10.35 -19.23 10.67
CA TRP A 269 -9.64 -17.98 10.90
C TRP A 269 -8.28 -17.93 10.20
N ASN A 270 -7.55 -19.05 10.11
CA ASN A 270 -6.33 -19.13 9.32
C ASN A 270 -6.59 -18.89 7.82
N LYS A 271 -7.73 -19.35 7.29
CA LYS A 271 -8.15 -19.03 5.92
C LYS A 271 -8.38 -17.52 5.77
N ASP A 272 -9.03 -16.88 6.74
CA ASP A 272 -9.30 -15.44 6.72
C ASP A 272 -8.00 -14.61 6.82
N VAL A 273 -7.05 -15.02 7.68
CA VAL A 273 -5.69 -14.42 7.73
C VAL A 273 -4.98 -14.55 6.39
N LYS A 274 -5.08 -15.70 5.70
CA LYS A 274 -4.50 -15.86 4.36
C LYS A 274 -5.18 -14.97 3.32
N ARG A 275 -6.48 -14.70 3.45
CA ARG A 275 -7.21 -13.77 2.59
C ARG A 275 -6.80 -12.33 2.83
N ALA A 276 -6.68 -11.89 4.08
CA ALA A 276 -6.14 -10.56 4.42
C ALA A 276 -4.71 -10.40 3.86
N LYS A 277 -3.90 -11.46 3.96
CA LYS A 277 -2.57 -11.49 3.36
C LYS A 277 -2.57 -11.30 1.84
N THR A 278 -3.57 -11.86 1.15
CA THR A 278 -3.75 -11.67 -0.30
C THR A 278 -4.22 -10.26 -0.63
N HIS A 279 -5.14 -9.69 0.15
CA HIS A 279 -5.58 -8.30 0.01
C HIS A 279 -4.39 -7.32 0.09
N CYS A 280 -3.63 -7.37 1.17
CA CYS A 280 -2.40 -6.58 1.35
C CYS A 280 -1.37 -6.81 0.22
N TYR A 281 -1.25 -8.04 -0.28
CA TYR A 281 -0.37 -8.33 -1.43
C TYR A 281 -0.85 -7.63 -2.70
N ASN A 282 -2.16 -7.66 -2.95
CA ASN A 282 -2.77 -7.01 -4.11
C ASN A 282 -2.58 -5.50 -4.04
N ASP A 283 -2.65 -4.90 -2.85
CA ASP A 283 -2.45 -3.45 -2.68
C ASP A 283 -1.01 -3.03 -2.97
N VAL A 284 -0.01 -3.79 -2.52
CA VAL A 284 1.38 -3.59 -2.95
C VAL A 284 1.55 -3.80 -4.46
N LEU A 285 0.87 -4.79 -5.04
CA LEU A 285 0.97 -5.07 -6.47
C LEU A 285 0.34 -3.96 -7.32
N LYS A 286 -0.84 -3.47 -6.92
CA LYS A 286 -1.53 -2.30 -7.48
C LYS A 286 -0.60 -1.08 -7.42
N LEU A 287 0.04 -0.85 -6.27
CA LEU A 287 0.99 0.24 -6.08
C LEU A 287 2.22 0.13 -7.02
N LEU A 288 2.80 -1.07 -7.16
CA LEU A 288 3.90 -1.32 -8.08
C LEU A 288 3.51 -1.07 -9.55
N TYR A 289 2.30 -1.46 -9.97
CA TYR A 289 1.82 -1.17 -11.33
C TYR A 289 1.51 0.29 -11.55
N LEU A 290 1.01 1.01 -10.55
CA LEU A 290 0.87 2.46 -10.63
C LEU A 290 2.24 3.12 -10.79
N ILE A 291 3.25 2.74 -10.00
CA ILE A 291 4.60 3.29 -10.11
C ILE A 291 5.21 3.01 -11.49
N ASP A 292 5.05 1.79 -12.03
CA ASP A 292 5.46 1.45 -13.39
C ASP A 292 4.73 2.30 -14.44
N PHE A 293 3.41 2.47 -14.30
CA PHE A 293 2.62 3.33 -15.16
C PHE A 293 3.14 4.77 -15.16
N LEU A 294 3.31 5.38 -13.98
CA LEU A 294 3.83 6.74 -13.83
C LEU A 294 5.24 6.85 -14.41
N TYR A 295 6.11 5.87 -14.14
CA TYR A 295 7.47 5.82 -14.69
C TYR A 295 7.49 5.87 -16.21
N VAL A 296 6.62 5.08 -16.85
CA VAL A 296 6.54 5.08 -18.32
C VAL A 296 6.09 6.43 -18.86
N PHE A 297 5.11 7.08 -18.23
CA PHE A 297 4.62 8.39 -18.66
C PHE A 297 5.59 9.56 -18.38
N MET A 298 6.46 9.43 -17.38
CA MET A 298 7.49 10.44 -17.06
C MET A 298 8.70 10.37 -17.98
N PHE A 299 9.17 9.16 -18.33
CA PHE A 299 10.51 8.97 -18.90
C PHE A 299 10.54 8.52 -20.36
N TYR A 300 9.41 8.08 -20.91
CA TYR A 300 9.36 7.64 -22.30
C TYR A 300 8.54 8.62 -23.14
N ASP A 301 9.05 8.86 -24.34
CA ASP A 301 8.28 9.50 -25.40
C ASP A 301 7.10 8.61 -25.79
N ASP A 302 6.08 9.22 -26.39
CA ASP A 302 4.84 8.49 -26.68
C ASP A 302 5.05 7.34 -27.68
N SER A 303 6.09 7.42 -28.53
CA SER A 303 6.51 6.37 -29.47
C SER A 303 7.12 5.13 -28.79
N GLU A 304 7.66 5.29 -27.58
CA GLU A 304 8.31 4.26 -26.78
C GLU A 304 7.44 3.80 -25.59
N ASN A 305 6.40 4.55 -25.26
CA ASN A 305 5.48 4.24 -24.17
C ASN A 305 4.65 2.98 -24.48
N LYS A 306 4.83 1.91 -23.68
CA LYS A 306 4.15 0.62 -23.87
C LYS A 306 2.63 0.67 -23.78
N TYR A 307 2.04 1.69 -23.16
CA TYR A 307 0.59 1.84 -23.04
C TYR A 307 -0.03 2.53 -24.25
N ILE A 308 0.76 3.28 -25.04
CA ILE A 308 0.27 4.07 -26.17
C ILE A 308 0.19 3.22 -27.44
N LYS A 309 -0.91 3.37 -28.16
CA LYS A 309 -1.15 2.75 -29.46
C LYS A 309 -0.29 3.47 -30.49
N LYS A 310 0.56 2.70 -31.17
CA LYS A 310 1.42 3.15 -32.26
C LYS A 310 0.62 3.34 -33.54
#